data_AF-A0A2W0EVT7-F1
#
_entry.id   AF-A0A2W0EVT7-F1
#
_cell.length_a   1.000
_cell.length_b   1.000
_cell.length_c   1.000
_cell.angle_alpha   90.00
_cell.angle_beta   90.00
_cell.angle_gamma   90.00
#
_symmetry.space_group_name_H-M   'P 1'
#
loop_
_entity.id
_entity.type
_entity.pdbx_description
1 polymer ?
#
loop_
_entity_poly.entity_id
_entity_poly.type
_entity_poly.pdbx_seq_one_letter_code
_entity_poly.pdbx_strand_id
1 'polypeptide(L)'
;MAKIVDIKGREVLDSRGNPTVEADVLLDNGIIGSACAPSGASTGSREALELRDGDKSRYLGKGVLKAVANINGPIRDLLKGMDPSDQKALDLAMIKLDGTENKGSLGANAILAVSLAAAKAAAQDQDLPLYAHIA
;
A
#
# COMPACT_ATOMS: atom_id res chain seq x y z
N MET A 1 12.49 5.40 -17.31
CA MET A 1 11.98 5.55 -15.94
C MET A 1 12.83 4.75 -14.98
N ALA A 2 12.94 5.26 -13.76
CA ALA A 2 13.48 4.49 -12.65
C ALA A 2 12.65 3.22 -12.42
N LYS A 3 13.22 2.20 -11.78
CA LYS A 3 12.52 0.95 -11.46
C LYS A 3 12.35 0.78 -9.97
N ILE A 4 11.29 0.10 -9.55
CA ILE A 4 11.10 -0.28 -8.14
C ILE A 4 12.18 -1.29 -7.74
N VAL A 5 12.98 -0.98 -6.73
CA VAL A 5 14.02 -1.88 -6.20
C VAL A 5 13.66 -2.47 -4.85
N ASP A 6 12.84 -1.79 -4.05
CA ASP A 6 12.35 -2.32 -2.78
C ASP A 6 11.01 -1.70 -2.36
N ILE A 7 10.27 -2.42 -1.54
CA ILE A 7 9.03 -1.95 -0.91
C ILE A 7 9.06 -2.36 0.55
N LYS A 8 8.78 -1.42 1.45
CA LYS A 8 8.78 -1.65 2.91
C LYS A 8 7.48 -1.17 3.54
N GLY A 9 6.75 -2.11 4.15
CA GLY A 9 5.57 -1.84 4.96
C GLY A 9 5.91 -1.75 6.45
N ARG A 10 5.20 -0.89 7.18
CA ARG A 10 5.27 -0.78 8.64
C ARG A 10 3.90 -0.48 9.24
N GLU A 11 3.74 -0.81 10.52
CA GLU A 11 2.57 -0.44 11.32
C GLU A 11 2.81 0.95 11.94
N VAL A 12 1.88 1.88 11.71
CA VAL A 12 1.84 3.23 12.30
C VAL A 12 0.48 3.48 12.94
N LEU A 13 0.27 4.64 13.58
CA LEU A 13 -1.01 4.99 14.20
C LEU A 13 -1.78 6.01 13.37
N ASP A 14 -3.10 5.78 13.23
CA ASP A 14 -4.04 6.75 12.68
C ASP A 14 -4.36 7.88 13.67
N SER A 15 -5.12 8.87 13.24
CA SER A 15 -5.51 10.02 14.06
C SER A 15 -6.35 9.67 15.30
N ARG A 16 -6.84 8.44 15.41
CA ARG A 16 -7.61 7.92 16.56
C ARG A 16 -6.76 6.98 17.42
N GLY A 17 -5.47 6.85 17.14
CA GLY A 17 -4.55 5.96 17.84
C GLY A 17 -4.74 4.47 17.52
N ASN A 18 -5.43 4.12 16.43
CA ASN A 18 -5.53 2.74 15.98
C ASN A 18 -4.41 2.41 14.98
N PRO A 19 -3.92 1.17 14.93
CA PRO A 19 -2.96 0.77 13.91
C PRO A 19 -3.49 0.95 12.48
N THR A 20 -2.61 1.41 11.59
CA THR A 20 -2.76 1.40 10.13
C THR A 20 -1.42 1.09 9.47
N VAL A 21 -1.44 0.83 8.17
CA VAL A 21 -0.22 0.53 7.39
C VAL A 21 0.33 1.79 6.73
N GLU A 22 1.65 1.90 6.73
CA GLU A 22 2.42 2.81 5.88
C GLU A 22 3.34 1.98 4.98
N ALA A 23 3.45 2.36 3.71
CA ALA A 23 4.34 1.74 2.74
C ALA A 23 5.32 2.76 2.17
N ASP A 24 6.58 2.35 2.00
CA ASP A 24 7.59 3.05 1.21
C ASP A 24 7.87 2.24 -0.06
N VAL A 25 7.94 2.92 -1.20
CA VAL A 25 8.40 2.38 -2.49
C VAL A 25 9.72 3.08 -2.84
N LEU A 26 10.80 2.30 -2.92
CA LEU A 26 12.15 2.76 -3.26
C LEU A 26 12.46 2.46 -4.72
N LEU A 27 12.97 3.47 -5.43
CA LEU A 27 13.38 3.38 -6.82
C LEU A 27 14.91 3.22 -6.95
N ASP A 28 15.38 2.72 -8.10
CA ASP A 28 16.82 2.51 -8.39
C ASP A 28 17.66 3.79 -8.43
N ASN A 29 17.03 4.94 -8.61
CA ASN A 29 17.66 6.26 -8.51
C ASN A 29 17.63 6.86 -7.10
N GLY A 30 17.15 6.11 -6.09
CA GLY A 30 17.15 6.52 -4.69
C GLY A 30 15.91 7.29 -4.23
N ILE A 31 14.97 7.57 -5.12
CA ILE A 31 13.70 8.23 -4.78
C ILE A 31 12.83 7.30 -3.93
N ILE A 32 12.14 7.88 -2.93
CA ILE A 32 11.23 7.16 -2.05
C ILE A 32 9.87 7.86 -2.04
N GLY A 33 8.83 7.15 -2.46
CA GLY A 33 7.44 7.53 -2.23
C GLY A 33 6.87 6.83 -1.01
N SER A 34 6.19 7.56 -0.13
CA SER A 34 5.57 7.01 1.09
C SER A 34 4.09 7.33 1.19
N ALA A 35 3.27 6.38 1.62
CA ALA A 35 1.85 6.59 1.85
C ALA A 35 1.27 5.68 2.94
N CYS A 36 0.27 6.20 3.65
CA CYS A 36 -0.51 5.45 4.64
C CYS A 36 -1.91 5.15 4.10
N ALA A 37 -2.50 4.04 4.54
CA ALA A 37 -3.91 3.78 4.34
C ALA A 37 -4.75 4.52 5.40
N PRO A 38 -5.74 5.34 5.02
CA PRO A 38 -6.72 5.85 5.99
C PRO A 38 -7.65 4.71 6.45
N SER A 39 -8.29 4.87 7.61
CA SER A 39 -9.29 3.93 8.12
C SER A 39 -10.55 4.66 8.57
N GLY A 40 -11.69 4.29 7.99
CA GLY A 40 -13.00 4.83 8.36
C GLY A 40 -13.56 4.22 9.65
N ALA A 41 -14.43 4.95 10.35
CA ALA A 41 -15.23 4.39 11.45
C ALA A 41 -16.51 3.72 10.95
N SER A 42 -17.12 4.30 9.91
CA SER A 42 -18.39 3.89 9.34
C SER A 42 -18.12 3.21 7.99
N THR A 43 -17.75 1.94 8.03
CA THR A 43 -17.49 1.13 6.83
C THR A 43 -18.79 0.52 6.32
N GLY A 44 -19.15 0.79 5.06
CA GLY A 44 -20.23 0.10 4.37
C GLY A 44 -19.91 -1.38 4.14
N SER A 45 -20.94 -2.23 4.16
CA SER A 45 -20.79 -3.70 4.01
C SER A 45 -20.26 -4.15 2.64
N ARG A 46 -20.17 -3.24 1.66
CA ARG A 46 -19.66 -3.50 0.31
C ARG A 46 -18.32 -2.81 0.03
N GLU A 47 -17.70 -2.20 1.04
CA GLU A 47 -16.36 -1.63 0.89
C GLU A 47 -15.30 -2.73 0.72
N ALA A 48 -14.17 -2.38 0.11
CA ALA A 48 -13.01 -3.26 0.08
C ALA A 48 -12.52 -3.52 1.51
N LEU A 49 -12.05 -4.73 1.78
CA LEU A 49 -11.79 -5.21 3.13
C LEU A 49 -10.46 -4.64 3.67
N GLU A 50 -10.53 -3.83 4.73
CA GLU A 50 -9.37 -3.51 5.56
C GLU A 50 -8.94 -4.75 6.34
N LEU A 51 -7.73 -5.27 6.10
CA LEU A 51 -7.25 -6.45 6.79
C LEU A 51 -6.68 -6.08 8.16
N ARG A 52 -7.28 -6.65 9.22
CA ARG A 52 -6.85 -6.53 10.61
C ARG A 52 -6.46 -7.87 11.22
N ASP A 53 -5.64 -7.83 12.25
CA ASP A 53 -5.04 -9.01 12.88
C ASP A 53 -6.08 -9.85 13.64
N GLY A 54 -7.01 -9.21 14.34
CA GLY A 54 -7.99 -9.86 15.22
C GLY A 54 -7.42 -10.32 16.57
N ASP A 55 -6.15 -10.08 16.83
CA ASP A 55 -5.48 -10.41 18.10
C ASP A 55 -5.88 -9.42 19.20
N LYS A 56 -6.77 -9.84 20.10
CA LYS A 56 -7.28 -9.02 21.20
C LYS A 56 -6.19 -8.53 22.16
N SER A 57 -5.03 -9.19 22.21
CA SER A 57 -3.91 -8.77 23.06
C SER A 57 -3.18 -7.54 22.51
N ARG A 58 -3.33 -7.23 21.21
CA ARG A 58 -2.70 -6.09 20.54
C ARG A 58 -3.76 -5.12 20.01
N TYR A 59 -3.75 -3.90 20.52
CA TYR A 59 -4.66 -2.83 20.07
C TYR A 59 -6.13 -3.28 20.00
N LEU A 60 -6.58 -4.12 20.95
CA LEU A 60 -7.94 -4.65 21.01
C LEU A 60 -8.39 -5.39 19.73
N GLY A 61 -7.47 -6.07 19.03
CA GLY A 61 -7.74 -6.77 17.77
C GLY A 61 -7.52 -5.93 16.51
N LYS A 62 -7.16 -4.65 16.66
CA LYS A 62 -7.03 -3.71 15.55
C LYS A 62 -5.64 -3.62 14.92
N GLY A 63 -4.69 -4.45 15.35
CA GLY A 63 -3.38 -4.56 14.71
C GLY A 63 -3.48 -4.83 13.21
N VAL A 64 -2.44 -4.50 12.45
CA VAL A 64 -2.38 -4.66 10.99
C VAL A 64 -1.12 -5.39 10.53
N LEU A 65 -0.49 -6.19 11.39
CA LEU A 65 0.74 -6.91 11.05
C LEU A 65 0.58 -7.88 9.89
N LYS A 66 -0.60 -8.47 9.69
CA LYS A 66 -0.89 -9.30 8.51
C LYS A 66 -0.80 -8.48 7.21
N ALA A 67 -1.40 -7.28 7.20
CA ALA A 67 -1.31 -6.38 6.05
C ALA A 67 0.13 -5.88 5.83
N VAL A 68 0.87 -5.58 6.90
CA VAL A 68 2.31 -5.24 6.82
C VAL A 68 3.13 -6.39 6.23
N ALA A 69 2.85 -7.63 6.63
CA ALA A 69 3.52 -8.80 6.07
C ALA A 69 3.20 -8.99 4.59
N ASN A 70 1.97 -8.71 4.16
CA ASN A 70 1.58 -8.73 2.75
C ASN A 70 2.34 -7.70 1.91
N ILE A 71 2.58 -6.50 2.45
CA ILE A 71 3.44 -5.49 1.80
C ILE A 71 4.88 -6.01 1.67
N ASN A 72 5.45 -6.49 2.78
CA ASN A 72 6.86 -6.87 2.87
C ASN A 72 7.22 -8.19 2.18
N GLY A 73 6.23 -9.01 1.81
CA GLY A 73 6.41 -10.27 1.11
C GLY A 73 5.80 -10.23 -0.28
N PRO A 74 4.57 -10.76 -0.44
CA PRO A 74 3.98 -11.01 -1.75
C PRO A 74 3.87 -9.76 -2.65
N ILE A 75 3.52 -8.59 -2.10
CA ILE A 75 3.43 -7.36 -2.90
C ILE A 75 4.83 -6.87 -3.34
N ARG A 76 5.77 -6.81 -2.40
CA ARG A 76 7.16 -6.42 -2.70
C ARG A 76 7.77 -7.33 -3.77
N ASP A 77 7.63 -8.64 -3.60
CA ASP A 77 8.26 -9.61 -4.48
C ASP A 77 7.63 -9.59 -5.88
N LEU A 78 6.33 -9.27 -5.99
CA LEU A 78 5.62 -9.07 -7.25
C LEU A 78 6.09 -7.81 -8.00
N LEU A 79 6.21 -6.68 -7.30
CA LEU A 79 6.40 -5.37 -7.94
C LEU A 79 7.87 -4.97 -8.16
N LYS A 80 8.81 -5.70 -7.58
CA LYS A 80 10.24 -5.49 -7.81
C LYS A 80 10.58 -5.56 -9.30
N GLY A 81 11.28 -4.54 -9.78
CA GLY A 81 11.69 -4.38 -11.18
C GLY A 81 10.64 -3.77 -12.10
N MET A 82 9.43 -3.51 -11.62
CA MET A 82 8.39 -2.81 -12.39
C MET A 82 8.65 -1.31 -12.46
N ASP A 83 8.08 -0.68 -13.49
CA ASP A 83 8.11 0.76 -13.70
C ASP A 83 7.05 1.43 -12.79
N PRO A 84 7.44 2.35 -11.88
CA PRO A 84 6.52 3.02 -10.97
C PRO A 84 5.52 3.92 -11.71
N SER A 85 5.80 4.35 -12.93
CA SER A 85 4.93 5.24 -13.72
C SER A 85 3.79 4.51 -14.44
N ASP A 86 3.87 3.18 -14.60
CA ASP A 86 2.76 2.37 -15.12
C ASP A 86 1.81 1.98 -13.98
N GLN A 87 1.16 3.01 -13.42
CA GLN A 87 0.26 2.88 -12.27
C GLN A 87 -0.80 1.80 -12.49
N LYS A 88 -1.36 1.73 -13.71
CA LYS A 88 -2.38 0.75 -14.06
C LYS A 88 -1.84 -0.68 -14.03
N ALA A 89 -0.63 -0.93 -14.53
CA ALA A 89 -0.03 -2.25 -14.47
C ALA A 89 0.26 -2.69 -13.04
N LEU A 90 0.79 -1.78 -12.19
CA LEU A 90 1.04 -2.07 -10.77
C LEU A 90 -0.25 -2.44 -10.03
N ASP A 91 -1.29 -1.62 -10.18
CA ASP A 91 -2.58 -1.82 -9.51
C ASP A 91 -3.26 -3.12 -9.98
N LEU A 92 -3.27 -3.39 -11.29
CA LEU A 92 -3.82 -4.63 -11.82
C LEU A 92 -3.02 -5.85 -11.37
N ALA A 93 -1.70 -5.76 -11.26
CA ALA A 93 -0.87 -6.85 -10.76
C ALA A 93 -1.20 -7.17 -9.30
N MET A 94 -1.33 -6.16 -8.44
CA MET A 94 -1.73 -6.34 -7.03
C MET A 94 -3.16 -6.89 -6.90
N ILE A 95 -4.12 -6.38 -7.67
CA ILE A 95 -5.50 -6.87 -7.68
C ILE A 95 -5.54 -8.34 -8.12
N LYS A 96 -4.79 -8.69 -9.16
CA LYS A 96 -4.69 -10.07 -9.65
C LYS A 96 -4.04 -10.99 -8.62
N LEU A 97 -2.99 -10.52 -7.93
CA LEU A 97 -2.32 -11.28 -6.87
C LEU A 97 -3.23 -11.53 -5.67
N ASP A 98 -4.06 -10.55 -5.29
CA ASP A 98 -5.06 -10.74 -4.25
C ASP A 98 -6.11 -11.79 -4.63
N GLY A 99 -6.61 -11.72 -5.88
CA GLY A 99 -7.51 -12.71 -6.45
C GLY A 99 -8.95 -12.69 -5.89
N THR A 100 -9.28 -11.80 -4.96
CA THR A 100 -10.63 -11.63 -4.41
C THR A 100 -11.27 -10.33 -4.90
N GLU A 101 -12.60 -10.32 -5.01
CA GLU A 101 -13.34 -9.13 -5.47
C GLU A 101 -13.16 -7.93 -4.52
N ASN A 102 -13.11 -8.21 -3.21
CA ASN A 102 -13.06 -7.20 -2.15
C ASN A 102 -11.65 -6.93 -1.58
N LYS A 103 -10.59 -7.48 -2.19
CA LYS A 103 -9.20 -7.32 -1.72
C LYS A 103 -8.94 -7.93 -0.33
N GLY A 104 -9.66 -8.99 0.02
CA GLY A 104 -9.63 -9.58 1.36
C GLY A 104 -8.43 -10.47 1.65
N SER A 105 -7.66 -10.89 0.64
CA SER A 105 -6.50 -11.77 0.82
C SER A 105 -5.26 -10.97 1.25
N LEU A 106 -4.92 -9.93 0.49
CA LEU A 106 -3.82 -9.02 0.80
C LEU A 106 -4.23 -7.90 1.76
N GLY A 107 -5.50 -7.51 1.74
CA GLY A 107 -6.03 -6.35 2.44
C GLY A 107 -6.03 -5.11 1.55
N ALA A 108 -7.18 -4.44 1.46
CA ALA A 108 -7.34 -3.20 0.70
C ALA A 108 -6.39 -2.09 1.20
N ASN A 109 -6.12 -2.06 2.50
CA ASN A 109 -5.16 -1.18 3.14
C ASN A 109 -3.71 -1.41 2.65
N ALA A 110 -3.29 -2.67 2.49
CA ALA A 110 -1.96 -2.99 1.96
C ALA A 110 -1.81 -2.55 0.49
N ILE A 111 -2.79 -2.90 -0.36
CA ILE A 111 -2.79 -2.54 -1.78
C ILE A 111 -2.80 -1.02 -1.96
N LEU A 112 -3.68 -0.31 -1.24
CA LEU A 112 -3.80 1.14 -1.37
C LEU A 112 -2.53 1.88 -0.93
N ALA A 113 -1.90 1.46 0.19
CA ALA A 113 -0.69 2.10 0.67
C ALA A 113 0.45 2.00 -0.35
N VAL A 114 0.65 0.82 -0.95
CA VAL A 114 1.68 0.63 -1.99
C VAL A 114 1.33 1.36 -3.28
N SER A 115 0.06 1.32 -3.71
CA SER A 115 -0.44 2.03 -4.90
C SER A 115 -0.16 3.54 -4.83
N LEU A 116 -0.49 4.19 -3.70
CA LEU A 116 -0.25 5.61 -3.50
C LEU A 116 1.23 5.95 -3.32
N ALA A 117 2.00 5.07 -2.67
CA ALA A 117 3.44 5.23 -2.53
C ALA A 117 4.16 5.18 -3.88
N ALA A 118 3.76 4.26 -4.77
CA ALA A 118 4.29 4.17 -6.13
C ALA A 118 3.99 5.43 -6.95
N ALA A 119 2.75 5.93 -6.93
CA ALA A 119 2.37 7.18 -7.61
C ALA A 119 3.21 8.37 -7.14
N LYS A 120 3.46 8.48 -5.82
CA LYS A 120 4.34 9.52 -5.26
C LYS A 120 5.79 9.38 -5.70
N ALA A 121 6.31 8.15 -5.74
CA ALA A 121 7.66 7.89 -6.20
C ALA A 121 7.81 8.25 -7.69
N ALA A 122 6.83 7.88 -8.53
CA ALA A 122 6.80 8.23 -9.94
C ALA A 122 6.69 9.73 -10.19
N ALA A 123 5.84 10.43 -9.43
CA ALA A 123 5.73 11.89 -9.51
C ALA A 123 7.07 12.57 -9.19
N GLN A 124 7.76 12.12 -8.14
CA GLN A 124 9.09 12.62 -7.79
C GLN A 124 10.15 12.29 -8.86
N ASP A 125 10.12 11.09 -9.46
CA ASP A 125 11.02 10.71 -10.58
C ASP A 125 10.86 11.62 -11.80
N GLN A 126 9.65 12.15 -12.00
CA GLN A 126 9.31 13.06 -13.09
C GLN A 126 9.49 14.54 -12.74
N ASP A 127 9.93 14.87 -11.51
CA ASP A 127 9.97 16.23 -10.98
C ASP A 127 8.61 16.96 -11.07
N LEU A 128 7.53 16.21 -10.82
CA LEU A 128 6.17 16.71 -10.84
C LEU A 128 5.55 16.68 -9.44
N PRO A 129 4.75 17.69 -9.08
CA PRO A 129 3.87 17.56 -7.94
C PRO A 129 2.82 16.46 -8.22
N LEU A 130 2.41 15.71 -7.18
CA LEU A 130 1.53 14.55 -7.33
C LEU A 130 0.23 14.84 -8.09
N TYR A 131 -0.37 16.02 -7.89
CA TYR A 131 -1.60 16.38 -8.59
C TYR A 131 -1.41 16.49 -10.11
N ALA A 132 -0.21 16.90 -10.56
CA ALA A 132 0.11 17.03 -11.98
C ALA A 132 0.48 15.68 -12.60
N HIS A 133 1.10 14.78 -11.81
CA HIS A 133 1.35 13.40 -12.23
C HIS A 133 0.06 12.59 -12.40
N ILE A 134 -0.97 12.85 -11.57
CA ILE A 134 -2.27 12.17 -11.63
C ILE A 134 -3.16 12.69 -12.77
N ALA A 135 -2.96 13.93 -13.21
CA ALA A 135 -3.82 14.62 -14.19
C ALA A 135 -3.67 14.05 -15.62
#